data_AF-A0A1D3MVI9-F1
#
_entry.id   AF-A0A1D3MVI9-F1
#
_cell.length_a   1.000
_cell.length_b   1.000
_cell.length_c   1.000
_cell.angle_alpha   90.00
_cell.angle_beta   90.00
_cell.angle_gamma   90.00
#
_symmetry.space_group_name_H-M   'P 1'
#
loop_
_entity.id
_entity.type
_entity.pdbx_description
1 polymer ?
#
loop_
_entity_poly.entity_id
_entity_poly.type
_entity_poly.pdbx_seq_one_letter_code
_entity_poly.pdbx_strand_id
1 'polypeptide(L)'
;MEEFVYLRPVFKSILAASILVMLIVLRQKKELINEFSLWFISVLCIGVSAITLVMLGFIADEYSLGGDLQSSNMFIGIVLISGLNFIIYYKRK
;
A
#
# COMPACT_ATOMS: atom_id res chain seq x y z
N MET A 1 -4.96 14.67 -16.88
CA MET A 1 -5.33 15.85 -16.07
C MET A 1 -4.42 15.93 -14.87
N GLU A 2 -3.99 17.15 -14.51
CA GLU A 2 -2.94 17.41 -13.51
C GLU A 2 -3.30 16.90 -12.10
N GLU A 3 -4.58 16.76 -11.78
CA GLU A 3 -5.03 16.32 -10.45
C GLU A 3 -4.60 14.89 -10.08
N PHE A 4 -4.63 13.96 -11.03
CA PHE A 4 -4.10 12.61 -10.84
C PHE A 4 -2.59 12.59 -10.59
N VAL A 5 -1.87 13.61 -11.06
CA VAL A 5 -0.41 13.72 -10.88
C VAL A 5 -0.06 14.04 -9.43
N TYR A 6 -0.92 14.76 -8.69
CA TYR A 6 -0.69 15.09 -7.29
C TYR A 6 -0.98 13.93 -6.32
N LEU A 7 -1.91 13.03 -6.69
CA LEU A 7 -2.24 11.83 -5.89
C LEU A 7 -1.28 10.65 -6.11
N ARG A 8 -0.67 10.54 -7.29
CA ARG A 8 0.34 9.50 -7.61
C ARG A 8 1.52 9.44 -6.62
N PRO A 9 2.10 10.56 -6.15
CA PRO A 9 3.12 10.57 -5.09
C PRO A 9 2.69 9.88 -3.80
N VAL A 10 1.41 10.00 -3.42
CA VAL A 10 0.87 9.37 -2.20
C VAL A 10 0.83 7.84 -2.36
N PHE A 11 0.38 7.34 -3.51
CA PHE A 11 0.44 5.91 -3.79
C PHE A 11 1.89 5.39 -3.84
N LYS A 12 2.80 6.16 -4.46
CA LYS A 12 4.22 5.79 -4.50
C LYS A 12 4.86 5.75 -3.11
N SER A 13 4.53 6.69 -2.21
CA SER A 13 5.09 6.72 -0.86
C SER A 13 4.58 5.57 -0.01
N ILE A 14 3.28 5.23 -0.08
CA ILE A 14 2.70 4.08 0.62
C ILE A 14 3.29 2.78 0.08
N LEU A 15 3.44 2.65 -1.24
CA LEU A 15 4.05 1.48 -1.87
C LEU A 15 5.52 1.32 -1.46
N ALA A 16 6.28 2.42 -1.46
CA ALA A 16 7.67 2.42 -0.97
C ALA A 16 7.76 2.03 0.51
N ALA A 17 6.87 2.54 1.37
CA ALA A 17 6.80 2.17 2.78
C ALA A 17 6.50 0.68 2.96
N SER A 18 5.56 0.12 2.19
CA SER A 18 5.23 -1.31 2.23
C SER A 18 6.41 -2.21 1.82
N ILE A 19 7.16 -1.81 0.79
CA ILE A 19 8.42 -2.49 0.39
C ILE A 19 9.48 -2.38 1.49
N LEU A 20 9.60 -1.23 2.14
CA LEU A 20 10.56 -1.02 3.22
C LEU A 20 10.27 -1.95 4.40
N VAL A 21 8.99 -2.08 4.77
CA VAL A 21 8.52 -3.05 5.77
C VAL A 21 8.88 -4.47 5.36
N MET A 22 8.67 -4.83 4.09
CA MET A 22 9.05 -6.14 3.55
C MET A 22 10.54 -6.42 3.71
N LEU A 23 11.40 -5.44 3.38
CA LEU A 23 12.85 -5.56 3.52
C LEU A 23 13.28 -5.71 4.98
N ILE A 24 12.65 -4.99 5.91
CA ILE A 24 12.92 -5.11 7.34
C ILE A 24 12.56 -6.52 7.83
N VAL A 25 11.37 -7.03 7.47
CA VAL A 25 10.92 -8.39 7.84
C VAL A 25 11.82 -9.48 7.26
N LEU A 26 12.37 -9.28 6.06
CA LEU A 26 13.33 -10.18 5.43
C LEU A 26 14.74 -10.13 6.07
N ARG A 27 15.20 -8.94 6.49
CA ARG A 27 16.57 -8.73 6.98
C ARG A 27 16.71 -8.82 8.49
N GLN A 28 15.60 -8.76 9.24
CA GLN A 28 15.64 -8.86 10.69
C GLN A 28 16.25 -10.21 11.12
N LYS A 29 17.33 -10.17 11.91
CA LYS A 29 17.98 -11.36 12.53
C LYS A 29 17.46 -11.64 13.95
N LYS A 30 16.87 -10.62 14.58
CA LYS A 30 16.10 -10.69 15.83
C LYS A 30 14.71 -10.12 15.53
N GLU A 31 13.68 -10.51 16.28
CA GLU A 31 12.32 -10.00 16.09
C GLU A 31 12.26 -8.48 16.39
N LEU A 32 12.47 -7.65 15.37
CA LEU A 32 12.32 -6.20 15.45
C LEU A 32 10.85 -5.79 15.28
N ILE A 33 10.12 -6.53 14.45
CA ILE A 33 8.70 -6.33 14.20
C ILE A 33 7.94 -7.53 14.75
N ASN A 34 7.05 -7.27 15.71
CA ASN A 34 6.14 -8.28 16.26
C ASN A 34 4.95 -8.52 15.31
N GLU A 35 4.28 -9.66 15.46
CA GLU A 35 3.08 -10.04 14.69
C GLU A 35 2.00 -8.94 14.73
N PHE A 36 1.76 -8.38 15.91
CA PHE A 36 0.82 -7.29 16.11
C PHE A 36 1.22 -6.02 15.34
N SER A 37 2.51 -5.66 15.36
CA SER A 37 3.02 -4.48 14.65
C SER A 37 2.92 -4.65 13.14
N LEU A 38 3.23 -5.85 12.62
CA LEU A 38 3.07 -6.17 11.20
C LEU A 38 1.61 -6.03 10.77
N TRP A 39 0.70 -6.53 11.60
CA TRP A 39 -0.74 -6.46 11.34
C TRP A 39 -1.24 -5.03 11.32
N PHE A 40 -0.85 -4.23 12.31
CA PHE A 40 -1.21 -2.83 12.39
C PHE A 40 -0.70 -2.01 11.20
N ILE A 41 0.57 -2.16 10.82
CA ILE A 41 1.17 -1.45 9.69
C ILE A 41 0.50 -1.84 8.37
N SER A 42 0.18 -3.12 8.20
CA SER A 42 -0.50 -3.64 7.01
C SER A 42 -1.91 -3.06 6.86
N VAL A 43 -2.70 -3.08 7.94
CA VAL A 43 -4.06 -2.51 7.94
C VAL A 43 -4.02 -1.01 7.67
N LEU A 44 -3.06 -0.28 8.24
CA LEU A 44 -2.89 1.15 7.94
C LEU A 44 -2.54 1.39 6.47
N CYS A 45 -1.58 0.64 5.90
CA CYS A 45 -1.19 0.80 4.50
C CYS A 45 -2.35 0.49 3.54
N ILE A 46 -3.10 -0.58 3.79
CA ILE A 46 -4.27 -0.95 2.97
C ILE A 46 -5.39 0.08 3.17
N GLY A 47 -5.69 0.47 4.41
CA GLY A 47 -6.75 1.42 4.71
C GLY A 47 -6.51 2.79 4.09
N VAL A 48 -5.32 3.35 4.27
CA VAL A 48 -4.96 4.67 3.71
C VAL A 48 -4.96 4.62 2.18
N SER A 49 -4.41 3.56 1.56
CA SER A 49 -4.43 3.43 0.10
C SER A 49 -5.84 3.21 -0.47
N ALA A 50 -6.72 2.50 0.24
CA ALA A 50 -8.12 2.33 -0.15
C ALA A 50 -8.89 3.65 -0.11
N ILE A 51 -8.74 4.43 0.98
CA ILE A 51 -9.37 5.76 1.08
C ILE A 51 -8.87 6.67 -0.05
N THR A 52 -7.57 6.63 -0.34
CA THR A 52 -6.97 7.41 -1.43
C THR A 52 -7.55 7.01 -2.79
N LEU A 53 -7.81 5.72 -3.02
CA LEU A 53 -8.41 5.23 -4.26
C LEU A 53 -9.88 5.64 -4.39
N VAL A 54 -10.64 5.61 -3.29
CA VAL A 54 -12.04 6.08 -3.26
C VAL A 54 -12.10 7.58 -3.60
N MET A 55 -11.22 8.39 -3.01
CA MET A 55 -11.13 9.82 -3.32
C MET A 55 -10.78 10.06 -4.80
N LEU A 56 -9.92 9.22 -5.37
CA LEU A 56 -9.60 9.27 -6.79
C LEU A 56 -10.80 8.96 -7.68
N GLY A 57 -11.68 8.04 -7.25
CA GLY A 57 -12.94 7.74 -7.93
C GLY A 57 -13.89 8.93 -7.94
N PHE A 58 -14.06 9.61 -6.80
CA PHE A 58 -14.87 10.83 -6.73
C PHE A 58 -14.36 11.93 -7.65
N ILE A 59 -13.04 12.14 -7.72
CA ILE A 59 -12.43 13.10 -8.64
C ILE A 59 -12.68 12.69 -10.09
N ALA A 60 -12.52 11.40 -10.43
CA ALA A 60 -12.76 10.91 -11.78
C ALA A 60 -14.21 11.13 -12.24
N ASP A 61 -15.18 10.85 -11.37
CA ASP A 61 -16.61 11.07 -11.64
C ASP A 61 -16.94 12.55 -11.84
N GLU A 62 -16.40 13.43 -10.99
CA GLU A 62 -16.62 14.89 -11.09
C GLU A 62 -16.14 15.45 -12.43
N TYR A 63 -14.99 14.97 -12.90
CA TYR A 63 -14.43 15.40 -14.18
C TYR A 63 -14.95 14.60 -15.39
N SER A 64 -15.93 13.69 -15.20
CA SER A 64 -16.44 12.77 -16.23
C SER A 64 -15.30 12.02 -16.95
N LEU A 65 -14.23 11.72 -16.22
CA LEU A 65 -13.06 11.02 -16.72
C LEU A 65 -13.17 9.52 -16.40
N GLY A 66 -12.61 8.70 -17.28
CA GLY A 66 -12.34 7.30 -16.94
C GLY A 66 -11.33 7.21 -15.78
N GLY A 67 -11.52 6.25 -14.87
CA GLY A 67 -10.65 6.05 -13.72
C GLY A 67 -9.17 5.81 -14.07
N ASP A 68 -8.26 6.10 -13.13
CA ASP A 68 -6.81 5.95 -13.32
C ASP A 68 -6.35 4.50 -13.06
N LEU A 69 -6.18 3.73 -14.14
CA LEU A 69 -5.64 2.37 -14.12
C LEU A 69 -4.31 2.26 -13.36
N GLN A 70 -3.47 3.29 -13.41
CA GLN A 70 -2.16 3.26 -12.77
C GLN A 70 -2.29 3.21 -11.24
N SER A 71 -3.09 4.08 -10.64
CA SER A 71 -3.32 4.11 -9.18
C SER A 71 -4.04 2.85 -8.69
N SER A 72 -5.01 2.33 -9.46
CA SER A 72 -5.67 1.06 -9.16
C SER A 72 -4.69 -0.12 -9.15
N ASN A 73 -3.77 -0.20 -10.10
CA ASN A 73 -2.73 -1.23 -10.13
C ASN A 73 -1.75 -1.10 -8.95
N MET A 74 -1.43 0.12 -8.53
CA MET A 74 -0.58 0.36 -7.35
C MET A 74 -1.27 -0.10 -6.06
N PHE A 75 -2.58 0.13 -5.92
CA PHE A 75 -3.36 -0.39 -4.79
C PHE A 75 -3.33 -1.91 -4.72
N ILE A 76 -3.56 -2.60 -5.85
CA ILE A 76 -3.46 -4.06 -5.93
C ILE A 76 -2.05 -4.52 -5.51
N GLY A 77 -1.00 -3.82 -5.97
CA GLY A 77 0.38 -4.07 -5.55
C GLY A 77 0.59 -3.95 -4.04
N ILE A 78 0.05 -2.90 -3.41
CA ILE A 78 0.13 -2.70 -1.95
C ILE A 78 -0.54 -3.86 -1.20
N VAL A 79 -1.73 -4.28 -1.63
CA VAL A 79 -2.45 -5.41 -1.01
C VAL A 79 -1.64 -6.70 -1.13
N LEU A 80 -1.09 -6.99 -2.31
CA LEU A 80 -0.27 -8.18 -2.53
C LEU A 80 1.01 -8.17 -1.69
N ILE A 81 1.74 -7.05 -1.64
CA ILE A 81 2.96 -6.92 -0.83
C ILE A 81 2.63 -7.06 0.65
N SER A 82 1.55 -6.44 1.12
CA SER A 82 1.12 -6.56 2.50
C SER A 82 0.75 -8.00 2.87
N GLY A 83 0.11 -8.75 1.96
CA GLY A 83 -0.15 -10.18 2.14
C GLY A 83 1.14 -11.02 2.14
N LEU A 84 2.09 -10.72 1.24
CA LEU A 84 3.40 -11.38 1.20
C LEU A 84 4.19 -11.16 2.49
N ASN A 85 4.10 -9.96 3.09
CA ASN A 85 4.74 -9.67 4.38
C ASN A 85 4.27 -10.62 5.48
N PHE A 86 2.98 -10.94 5.54
CA PHE A 86 2.45 -11.94 6.46
C PHE A 86 2.97 -13.34 6.18
N ILE A 87 2.96 -13.77 4.92
CA ILE A 87 3.43 -15.10 4.52
C ILE A 87 4.91 -15.28 4.91
N ILE A 88 5.75 -14.27 4.65
CA ILE A 88 7.18 -14.30 5.00
C ILE A 88 7.37 -14.33 6.52
N TYR A 89 6.60 -13.54 7.26
CA TYR A 89 6.67 -13.50 8.72
C TYR A 89 6.32 -14.87 9.33
N TYR A 90 5.18 -15.46 8.95
CA TYR A 90 4.78 -16.78 9.46
C TYR A 90 5.69 -17.92 9.02
N LYS A 91 6.31 -17.86 7.84
CA LYS A 91 7.32 -18.86 7.43
C LYS A 91 8.61 -18.80 8.24
N ARG A 92 8.91 -17.67 8.88
CA ARG A 92 10.14 -17.47 9.66
C ARG A 92 9.98 -17.81 11.13
N LYS A 93 8.76 -17.75 11.65
CA LYS A 93 8.40 -18.18 13.00
C LYS A 93 8.43 -19.70 13.10
#